data_AF-C0HK38-F1
#
_entry.id   AF-C0HK38-F1
#
_cell.length_a   1.000
_cell.length_b   1.000
_cell.length_c   1.000
_cell.angle_alpha   90.00
_cell.angle_beta   90.00
_cell.angle_gamma   90.00
#
_symmetry.space_group_name_H-M   'P 1'
#
loop_
_entity.id
_entity.type
_entity.pdbx_description
1 polymer ?
#
loop_
_entity_poly.entity_id
_entity_poly.type
_entity_poly.pdbx_seq_one_letter_code
_entity_poly.pdbx_strand_id
1 'polypeptide(L)' 'GSIPCGESCVYIPCISSLLGCSCKSKVCYKD' A
#
# COMPACT_ATOMS: atom_id res chain seq x y z
N GLY A 1 1.19 -3.65 -12.34
CA GLY A 1 -0.28 -3.64 -12.53
C GLY A 1 -0.92 -3.67 -11.17
N SER A 2 -1.35 -2.53 -10.64
CA SER A 2 -1.42 -2.33 -9.19
C SER A 2 -2.45 -3.22 -8.47
N ILE A 3 -1.98 -4.23 -7.74
CA ILE A 3 -2.78 -5.12 -6.88
C ILE A 3 -2.89 -4.48 -5.49
N PRO A 4 -4.09 -4.32 -4.91
CA PRO A 4 -4.22 -3.80 -3.55
C PRO A 4 -3.61 -4.79 -2.54
N CYS A 5 -2.80 -4.29 -1.61
CA CYS A 5 -2.14 -5.08 -0.57
C CYS A 5 -3.04 -5.39 0.64
N GLY A 6 -4.30 -4.93 0.63
CA GLY A 6 -5.22 -5.08 1.76
C GLY A 6 -4.99 -4.08 2.90
N GLU A 7 -4.11 -3.09 2.72
CA GLU A 7 -3.85 -2.01 3.67
C GLU A 7 -4.24 -0.64 3.12
N SER A 8 -4.55 0.28 4.02
CA SER A 8 -4.81 1.69 3.73
C SER A 8 -3.76 2.57 4.39
N CYS A 9 -3.35 3.62 3.68
CA CYS A 9 -2.29 4.52 4.10
C CYS A 9 -2.82 5.93 4.43
N VAL A 10 -3.94 6.00 5.17
CA VAL A 10 -4.57 7.28 5.55
C VAL A 10 -3.87 7.91 6.76
N TYR A 11 -3.65 7.11 7.80
CA TYR A 11 -3.08 7.54 9.08
C TYR A 11 -1.76 6.85 9.41
N ILE A 12 -1.53 5.67 8.83
CA ILE A 12 -0.29 4.90 8.98
C ILE A 12 0.34 4.70 7.60
N PRO A 13 1.67 4.57 7.49
CA PRO A 13 2.28 4.07 6.28
C PRO A 13 1.89 2.61 6.03
N CYS A 14 1.98 2.16 4.78
CA CYS A 14 1.78 0.75 4.44
C CYS A 14 2.81 -0.12 5.20
N ILE A 15 2.37 -1.04 6.05
CA ILE A 15 3.26 -2.00 6.74
C ILE A 15 3.90 -2.92 5.71
N SER A 16 3.13 -3.34 4.71
CA SER A 16 3.62 -4.09 3.55
C SER A 16 4.55 -3.29 2.62
N SER A 17 4.93 -2.06 2.96
CA SER A 17 6.01 -1.36 2.24
C SER A 17 7.34 -2.10 2.31
N LEU A 18 7.58 -2.86 3.39
CA LEU A 18 8.72 -3.79 3.47
C LEU A 18 8.66 -4.90 2.40
N LEU A 19 7.46 -5.24 1.92
CA LEU A 19 7.22 -6.26 0.90
C LEU A 19 7.04 -5.66 -0.51
N GLY A 20 7.33 -4.37 -0.67
CA GLY A 20 7.23 -3.66 -1.94
C GLY A 20 5.87 -3.01 -2.24
N CYS A 21 4.97 -2.91 -1.25
CA CYS A 21 3.75 -2.12 -1.43
C CYS A 21 4.01 -0.62 -1.30
N SER A 22 3.32 0.17 -2.12
CA SER A 22 3.41 1.63 -2.15
C SER A 22 2.05 2.24 -1.89
N CYS A 23 2.02 3.36 -1.17
CA CYS A 23 0.79 4.10 -0.93
C CYS A 23 0.36 4.87 -2.19
N LYS A 24 -0.84 4.59 -2.70
CA LYS A 24 -1.44 5.34 -3.83
C LYS A 24 -2.92 5.56 -3.56
N SER A 25 -3.38 6.82 -3.65
CA SER A 25 -4.80 7.15 -3.42
C SER A 25 -5.34 6.65 -2.06
N LYS A 26 -4.52 6.74 -1.00
CA LYS A 26 -4.82 6.27 0.37
C LYS A 26 -4.98 4.75 0.53
N VAL A 27 -4.70 3.96 -0.50
CA VAL A 27 -4.67 2.50 -0.46
C VAL A 27 -3.26 2.03 -0.81
N CYS A 28 -2.80 0.98 -0.14
CA CYS A 28 -1.50 0.38 -0.41
C CYS A 28 -1.62 -0.58 -1.58
N TYR A 29 -0.83 -0.35 -2.63
CA TYR A 29 -0.79 -1.16 -3.83
C TYR A 29 0.60 -1.73 -4.08
N LYS A 30 0.67 -2.96 -4.56
CA LYS A 30 1.88 -3.58 -5.08
C LYS A 30 1.85 -3.51 -6.59
N ASP A 31 2.94 -3.03 -7.19
CA ASP A 31 3.05 -3.05 -8.66
C ASP A 31 3.24 -4.47 -9.19
#